data_AF-A0A8R1EES2-F1
#
_entry.id   AF-A0A8R1EES2-F1
#
_cell.length_a   1.000
_cell.length_b   1.000
_cell.length_c   1.000
_cell.angle_alpha   90.00
_cell.angle_beta   90.00
_cell.angle_gamma   90.00
#
_symmetry.space_group_name_H-M   'P 1'
#
loop_
_entity.id
_entity.type
_entity.pdbx_description
1 polymer ?
#
loop_
_entity_poly.entity_id
_entity_poly.type
_entity_poly.pdbx_seq_one_letter_code
_entity_poly.pdbx_strand_id
1 'polypeptide(L)'
;MFVANRLHAIRVTSAEMEEHTTVQFGHVRTKENPADIGTRGCDKHAFSDSIWWNEPEFIKNDSSKWDVNSFKLIYENEPVVMMNAAKREHEDTTETVFDCSRTMKFTQTKRVAAWELRFIRRCAKKSPGRNQEKI
;
A
#
# COMPACT_ATOMS: atom_id res chain seq x y z
N MET A 1 -9.88 -10.57 2.52
CA MET A 1 -10.46 -11.38 1.43
C MET A 1 -10.50 -10.56 0.13
N PHE A 2 -9.36 -10.34 -0.53
CA PHE A 2 -9.29 -9.64 -1.84
C PHE A 2 -8.10 -10.12 -2.70
N VAL A 3 -6.97 -10.44 -2.06
CA VAL A 3 -5.73 -10.83 -2.77
C VAL A 3 -5.84 -12.23 -3.42
N ALA A 4 -6.31 -13.25 -2.70
CA ALA A 4 -6.42 -14.61 -3.26
C ALA A 4 -7.36 -14.68 -4.46
N ASN A 5 -8.52 -14.01 -4.38
CA ASN A 5 -9.47 -13.96 -5.49
C ASN A 5 -8.86 -13.24 -6.71
N ARG A 6 -8.11 -12.16 -6.49
CA ARG A 6 -7.47 -11.43 -7.58
C ARG A 6 -6.32 -12.23 -8.22
N LEU A 7 -5.52 -12.94 -7.40
CA LEU A 7 -4.49 -13.84 -7.90
C LEU A 7 -5.09 -14.99 -8.70
N HIS A 8 -6.18 -15.59 -8.22
CA HIS A 8 -6.89 -16.63 -8.95
C HIS A 8 -7.41 -16.13 -10.30
N ALA A 9 -8.04 -14.94 -10.33
CA ALA A 9 -8.50 -14.33 -11.57
C ALA A 9 -7.35 -14.07 -12.56
N ILE A 10 -6.23 -13.48 -12.09
CA ILE A 10 -5.05 -13.25 -12.93
C ILE A 10 -4.55 -14.58 -13.51
N ARG A 11 -4.45 -15.63 -12.69
CA ARG A 11 -3.98 -16.96 -13.13
C ARG A 11 -4.87 -17.56 -14.21
N VAL A 12 -6.18 -17.59 -13.98
CA VAL A 12 -7.15 -18.17 -14.93
C VAL A 12 -7.12 -17.41 -16.26
N THR A 13 -7.25 -16.09 -16.22
CA THR A 13 -7.24 -15.27 -17.44
C THR A 13 -5.91 -15.36 -18.19
N SER A 14 -4.78 -15.43 -17.48
CA SER A 14 -3.47 -15.56 -18.15
C SER A 14 -3.32 -16.92 -18.84
N ALA A 15 -3.81 -17.99 -18.21
CA ALA A 15 -3.78 -19.33 -18.80
C ALA A 15 -4.67 -19.40 -20.05
N GLU A 16 -5.88 -18.81 -20.01
CA GLU A 16 -6.78 -18.72 -21.16
C GLU A 16 -6.15 -17.91 -22.31
N MET A 17 -5.47 -16.79 -22.01
CA MET A 17 -4.83 -15.97 -23.05
C MET A 17 -3.60 -16.63 -23.68
N GLU A 18 -2.84 -17.42 -22.92
CA GLU A 18 -1.69 -18.19 -23.42
C GLU A 18 -2.05 -19.21 -24.51
N GLU A 19 -3.33 -19.62 -24.61
CA GLU A 19 -3.80 -20.46 -25.73
C GLU A 19 -3.77 -19.74 -27.08
N HIS A 20 -3.74 -18.40 -27.08
CA HIS A 20 -3.83 -17.57 -28.28
C HIS A 20 -2.65 -16.60 -28.46
N THR A 21 -1.98 -16.21 -27.38
CA THR A 21 -0.87 -15.26 -27.44
C THR A 21 0.05 -15.39 -26.23
N THR A 22 1.33 -15.05 -26.38
CA THR A 22 2.26 -15.06 -25.24
C THR A 22 1.90 -13.97 -24.24
N VAL A 23 1.74 -14.34 -22.98
CA VAL A 23 1.47 -13.40 -21.88
C VAL A 23 2.76 -13.09 -21.16
N GLN A 24 3.05 -11.80 -21.03
CA GLN A 24 4.18 -11.29 -20.25
C GLN A 24 3.71 -10.24 -19.25
N PHE A 25 4.36 -10.23 -18.10
CA PHE A 25 4.13 -9.24 -17.06
C PHE A 25 5.33 -8.32 -16.97
N GLY A 26 5.08 -7.04 -16.71
CA GLY A 26 6.13 -6.04 -16.60
C GLY A 26 5.67 -4.84 -15.79
N HIS A 27 6.63 -4.14 -15.20
CA HIS A 27 6.34 -2.90 -14.51
C HIS A 27 6.28 -1.72 -15.48
N VAL A 28 5.12 -1.08 -15.58
CA VAL A 28 4.97 0.19 -16.32
C VAL A 28 5.22 1.35 -15.36
N ARG A 29 6.11 2.26 -15.73
CA ARG A 29 6.43 3.45 -14.93
C ARG A 29 5.19 4.32 -14.75
N THR A 30 5.09 5.02 -13.61
CA THR A 30 3.92 5.84 -13.24
C THR A 30 3.45 6.78 -14.35
N LYS A 31 4.37 7.46 -15.05
CA LYS A 31 4.02 8.42 -16.12
C LYS A 31 3.46 7.78 -17.39
N GLU A 32 3.69 6.48 -17.57
CA GLU A 32 3.31 5.71 -18.75
C GLU A 32 2.16 4.74 -18.44
N ASN A 33 1.71 4.66 -17.18
CA ASN A 33 0.61 3.79 -16.77
C ASN A 33 -0.73 4.53 -16.87
N PRO A 34 -1.57 4.26 -17.88
CA PRO A 34 -2.86 4.93 -18.02
C PRO A 34 -3.75 4.70 -16.80
N ALA A 35 -3.71 3.52 -16.16
CA ALA A 35 -4.53 3.21 -14.99
C ALA A 35 -4.28 4.15 -13.79
N ASP A 36 -3.09 4.74 -13.70
CA ASP A 36 -2.74 5.68 -12.63
C ASP A 36 -3.58 6.97 -12.73
N ILE A 37 -3.92 7.41 -13.96
CA ILE A 37 -4.75 8.60 -14.19
C ILE A 37 -6.16 8.41 -13.63
N GLY A 38 -6.77 7.25 -13.90
CA GLY A 38 -8.10 6.92 -13.40
C GLY A 38 -8.18 6.74 -11.88
N THR A 39 -7.07 6.36 -11.23
CA THR A 39 -7.04 6.07 -9.79
C THR A 39 -6.57 7.24 -8.92
N ARG A 40 -5.69 8.12 -9.44
CA ARG A 40 -5.23 9.33 -8.72
C ARG A 40 -6.16 10.53 -8.89
N GLY A 41 -7.04 10.48 -9.88
CA GLY A 41 -7.87 11.61 -10.29
C GLY A 41 -7.12 12.52 -11.25
N CYS A 42 -7.84 13.02 -12.25
CA CYS A 42 -7.34 13.91 -13.29
C CYS A 42 -8.41 14.97 -13.57
N ASP A 43 -7.97 16.18 -13.95
CA ASP A 43 -8.89 17.21 -14.44
C ASP A 43 -9.61 16.74 -15.71
N LYS A 44 -10.84 17.17 -15.94
CA LYS A 44 -11.67 16.73 -17.07
C LYS A 44 -11.00 17.01 -18.42
N HIS A 45 -10.39 18.19 -18.57
CA HIS A 45 -9.71 18.57 -19.81
C HIS A 45 -8.40 17.81 -20.00
N ALA A 46 -7.65 17.60 -18.92
CA ALA A 46 -6.44 16.79 -18.97
C ALA A 46 -6.75 15.29 -19.22
N PHE A 47 -7.92 14.80 -18.78
CA PHE A 47 -8.32 13.41 -18.97
C PHE A 47 -8.68 13.09 -20.42
N SER A 48 -9.35 14.00 -21.13
CA SER A 48 -9.75 13.78 -22.54
C SER A 48 -8.57 13.57 -23.45
N ASP A 49 -7.45 14.25 -23.18
CA ASP A 49 -6.26 14.23 -24.02
C ASP A 49 -5.18 13.26 -23.47
N SER A 50 -5.50 12.50 -22.42
CA SER A 50 -4.53 11.67 -21.71
C SER A 50 -4.17 10.36 -22.42
N ILE A 51 -3.07 9.74 -21.97
CA ILE A 51 -2.62 8.39 -22.38
C ILE A 51 -3.63 7.29 -22.06
N TRP A 52 -4.68 7.57 -21.27
CA TRP A 52 -5.79 6.64 -21.07
C TRP A 52 -6.49 6.31 -22.40
N TRP A 53 -6.70 7.32 -23.23
CA TRP A 53 -7.39 7.19 -24.52
C TRP A 53 -6.45 7.05 -25.70
N ASN A 54 -5.28 7.70 -25.63
CA ASN A 54 -4.33 7.84 -26.75
C ASN A 54 -3.16 6.84 -26.73
N GLU A 55 -3.23 5.87 -25.81
CA GLU A 55 -2.22 4.86 -25.46
C GLU A 55 -0.83 5.42 -25.07
N PRO A 56 -0.04 4.66 -24.27
CA PRO A 56 1.35 5.00 -24.01
C PRO A 56 2.22 4.83 -25.26
N GLU A 57 3.10 5.80 -25.53
CA GLU A 57 3.99 5.79 -26.70
C GLU A 57 4.85 4.52 -26.82
N PHE A 58 5.29 3.95 -25.71
CA PHE A 58 6.17 2.78 -25.76
C PHE A 58 5.49 1.55 -26.38
N ILE A 59 4.16 1.40 -26.24
CA ILE A 59 3.39 0.26 -26.78
C ILE A 59 3.35 0.29 -28.31
N LYS A 60 3.48 1.47 -28.93
CA LYS A 60 3.52 1.62 -30.40
C LYS A 60 4.81 1.06 -31.01
N ASN A 61 5.85 0.90 -30.20
CA ASN A 61 7.12 0.32 -30.64
C ASN A 61 7.06 -1.21 -30.55
N ASP A 62 7.95 -1.86 -31.29
CA ASP A 62 8.19 -3.30 -31.17
C ASP A 62 8.53 -3.69 -29.73
N SER A 63 8.00 -4.83 -29.26
CA SER A 63 8.17 -5.30 -27.88
C SER A 63 9.62 -5.54 -27.48
N SER A 64 10.53 -5.79 -28.44
CA SER A 64 11.97 -5.86 -28.20
C SER A 64 12.60 -4.54 -27.75
N LYS A 65 11.93 -3.41 -28.01
CA LYS A 65 12.39 -2.06 -27.64
C LYS A 65 11.74 -1.53 -26.38
N TRP A 66 10.83 -2.29 -25.78
CA TRP A 66 10.16 -1.88 -24.56
C TRP A 66 11.19 -1.85 -23.42
N ASP A 67 11.34 -0.69 -22.77
CA ASP A 67 12.16 -0.52 -21.56
C ASP A 67 11.41 -1.06 -20.33
N VAL A 68 11.05 -2.33 -20.40
CA VAL A 68 10.22 -3.01 -19.40
C VAL A 68 10.92 -4.30 -19.03
N ASN A 69 11.28 -4.43 -17.75
CA ASN A 69 11.77 -5.69 -17.21
C ASN A 69 10.61 -6.69 -17.18
N SER A 70 10.41 -7.41 -18.30
CA SER A 70 9.35 -8.38 -18.41
C SER A 70 9.73 -9.69 -17.72
N PHE A 71 8.74 -10.36 -17.17
CA PHE A 71 8.88 -11.65 -16.52
C PHE A 71 7.64 -12.49 -16.80
N LYS A 72 7.83 -13.82 -16.78
CA LYS A 72 6.71 -14.75 -16.74
C LYS A 72 6.28 -14.95 -15.30
N LEU A 73 4.98 -15.02 -15.08
CA LEU A 73 4.45 -15.45 -13.79
C LEU A 73 4.75 -16.95 -13.66
N ILE A 74 5.78 -17.30 -12.89
CA ILE A 74 6.10 -18.68 -12.55
C ILE A 74 5.15 -19.10 -11.42
N TYR A 75 4.34 -20.11 -11.68
CA TYR A 75 3.38 -20.63 -10.71
C TYR A 75 4.01 -21.80 -9.95
N GLU A 76 4.60 -21.52 -8.79
CA GLU A 76 4.81 -22.58 -7.81
C GLU A 76 3.48 -22.81 -7.07
N ASN A 77 3.16 -24.07 -6.77
CA ASN A 77 2.00 -24.46 -5.95
C ASN A 77 2.22 -24.09 -4.47
N GLU A 78 2.76 -22.90 -4.22
CA GLU A 78 2.95 -22.33 -2.90
C GLU A 78 1.57 -21.97 -2.33
N PRO A 79 1.24 -22.41 -1.10
CA PRO A 79 -0.01 -22.03 -0.46
C PRO A 79 -0.05 -20.50 -0.32
N VAL A 80 -1.08 -19.87 -0.88
CA VAL A 80 -1.29 -18.43 -0.73
C VAL A 80 -1.55 -18.14 0.75
N VAL A 81 -0.54 -17.62 1.45
CA VAL A 81 -0.68 -17.20 2.85
C VAL A 81 -1.60 -15.99 2.88
N MET A 82 -2.87 -16.24 3.20
CA MET A 82 -3.87 -15.19 3.41
C MET A 82 -3.58 -14.50 4.74
N MET A 83 -2.92 -13.35 4.70
CA MET A 83 -2.87 -12.47 5.86
C MET A 83 -4.27 -11.86 6.03
N ASN A 84 -5.07 -12.45 6.91
CA ASN A 84 -6.30 -11.83 7.34
C ASN A 84 -5.94 -10.55 8.10
N ALA A 85 -6.18 -9.39 7.49
CA ALA A 85 -6.30 -8.17 8.26
C ALA A 85 -7.48 -8.41 9.21
N ALA A 86 -7.19 -8.67 10.49
CA ALA A 86 -8.23 -8.81 11.49
C ALA A 86 -9.06 -7.52 11.48
N LYS A 87 -10.29 -7.61 10.98
CA LYS A 87 -11.29 -6.59 11.27
C LYS A 87 -11.51 -6.70 12.78
N ARG A 88 -11.25 -5.62 13.51
CA ARG A 88 -11.80 -5.49 14.86
C ARG A 88 -13.31 -5.49 14.70
N GLU A 89 -13.95 -6.60 15.07
CA GLU A 89 -15.42 -6.74 15.09
C GLU A 89 -16.04 -5.99 16.27
N HIS A 90 -15.21 -5.50 17.19
CA HIS A 90 -15.64 -4.62 18.25
C HIS A 90 -15.31 -3.17 17.90
N GLU A 91 -16.36 -2.34 17.84
CA GLU A 91 -16.28 -0.89 18.09
C GLU A 91 -15.91 -0.71 19.57
N ASP A 92 -14.72 -1.16 19.92
CA ASP A 92 -14.13 -0.85 21.20
C ASP A 92 -13.79 0.64 21.08
N THR A 93 -14.50 1.46 21.85
CA THR A 93 -14.10 2.82 22.21
C THR A 93 -12.80 2.75 23.01
N THR A 94 -11.75 2.16 22.42
CA THR A 94 -10.40 2.34 22.92
C THR A 94 -10.08 3.79 22.63
N GLU A 95 -10.32 4.65 23.62
CA GLU A 95 -9.66 5.94 23.68
C GLU A 95 -8.18 5.68 23.43
N THR A 96 -7.73 6.05 22.24
CA THR A 96 -6.34 5.90 21.89
C THR A 96 -5.55 6.80 22.84
N VAL A 97 -4.50 6.25 23.47
CA VAL A 97 -3.63 7.01 24.39
C VAL A 97 -3.18 8.34 23.79
N PHE A 98 -3.04 8.38 22.46
CA PHE A 98 -2.82 9.59 21.68
C PHE A 98 -3.98 9.81 20.72
N ASP A 99 -4.52 11.02 20.68
CA ASP A 99 -5.49 11.43 19.67
C ASP A 99 -4.81 11.54 18.29
N CYS A 100 -4.89 10.45 17.52
CA CYS A 100 -4.28 10.34 16.21
C CYS A 100 -4.89 11.32 15.18
N SER A 101 -6.09 11.87 15.44
CA SER A 101 -6.75 12.81 14.52
C SER A 101 -6.04 14.18 14.46
N ARG A 102 -5.25 14.52 15.48
CA ARG A 102 -4.52 15.79 15.58
C ARG A 102 -3.28 15.88 14.69
N THR A 103 -2.89 14.78 14.05
CA THR A 103 -1.69 14.72 13.21
C THR A 103 -2.00 14.05 11.89
N MET A 104 -1.55 14.63 10.77
CA MET A 104 -1.84 14.08 9.44
C MET A 104 -0.88 12.97 9.01
N LYS A 105 0.21 12.74 9.75
CA LYS A 105 1.25 11.78 9.39
C LYS A 105 1.67 10.95 10.59
N PHE A 106 1.79 9.64 10.40
CA PHE A 106 2.27 8.70 11.43
C PHE A 106 3.63 9.08 12.03
N THR A 107 4.54 9.62 11.21
CA THR A 107 5.85 10.11 11.66
C THR A 107 5.73 11.30 12.61
N GLN A 108 4.71 12.15 12.45
CA GLN A 108 4.43 13.25 13.35
C GLN A 108 3.84 12.73 14.67
N THR A 109 2.85 11.83 14.62
CA THR A 109 2.26 11.17 15.80
C THR A 109 3.34 10.51 16.66
N LYS A 110 4.24 9.75 16.02
CA LYS A 110 5.36 9.08 16.70
C LYS A 110 6.28 10.08 17.41
N ARG A 111 6.55 11.24 16.80
CA ARG A 111 7.38 12.29 17.42
C ARG A 111 6.69 12.91 18.63
N VAL A 112 5.40 13.22 18.52
CA VAL A 112 4.61 13.79 19.62
C VAL A 112 4.58 12.81 20.81
N ALA A 113 4.23 11.55 20.56
CA ALA A 113 4.25 10.51 21.59
C ALA A 113 5.62 10.36 22.27
N ALA A 114 6.71 10.39 21.50
CA ALA A 114 8.06 10.32 22.06
C ALA A 114 8.39 11.53 22.96
N TRP A 115 7.94 12.73 22.60
CA TRP A 115 8.12 13.93 23.42
C TRP A 115 7.32 13.87 24.72
N GLU A 116 6.07 13.43 24.66
CA GLU A 116 5.22 13.24 25.85
C GLU A 116 5.84 12.21 26.81
N LEU A 117 6.29 11.05 26.29
CA LEU A 117 7.00 10.05 27.09
C LEU A 117 8.29 10.59 27.71
N ARG A 118 9.05 11.41 26.96
CA ARG A 118 10.27 12.06 27.47
C ARG A 118 9.95 13.06 28.59
N PHE A 119 8.86 13.80 28.46
CA PHE A 119 8.37 14.73 29.48
C PHE A 119 7.94 14.00 30.75
N ILE A 120 7.08 12.99 30.62
CA ILE A 120 6.64 12.13 31.74
C ILE A 120 7.84 11.55 32.48
N ARG A 121 8.81 10.99 31.75
CA ARG A 121 10.03 10.43 32.34
C ARG A 121 10.86 11.47 33.10
N ARG A 122 10.89 12.73 32.64
CA ARG A 122 11.59 13.82 33.33
C ARG A 122 10.85 14.26 34.59
N CYS A 123 9.52 14.32 34.55
CA CYS A 123 8.69 14.63 35.72
C CYS A 123 8.77 13.53 36.78
N ALA A 124 8.67 12.26 36.38
CA ALA A 124 8.78 11.11 37.28
C ALA A 124 10.15 11.02 37.99
N LYS A 125 11.22 11.51 37.36
CA LYS A 125 12.56 11.59 37.98
C LYS A 125 12.72 12.75 38.98
N LYS A 126 11.83 13.74 38.97
CA LYS A 126 11.92 14.94 39.83
C LYS A 126 11.07 14.85 41.10
N SER A 127 10.27 13.80 41.28
CA SER A 127 9.52 13.59 42.52
C SER A 127 10.47 13.20 43.66
N PRO A 128 10.57 13.99 44.75
CA PRO A 128 11.30 13.57 45.95
C PRO A 128 10.47 12.52 46.71
N GLY A 129 11.09 11.37 47.00
CA GLY A 129 10.69 10.44 48.06
C GLY A 129 9.29 9.82 47.98
N ARG A 130 9.18 8.59 47.44
CA ARG A 130 8.16 7.65 47.93
C ARG A 130 8.71 7.09 49.25
N ASN A 131 8.13 7.52 50.37
CA ASN A 131 8.52 7.10 51.72
C ASN A 131 8.70 5.58 51.79
N GLN A 132 9.90 5.16 52.19
CA GLN A 132 10.14 3.83 52.73
C GLN A 132 9.51 3.81 54.13
N GLU A 133 8.26 3.38 54.24
CA GLU A 133 7.75 2.92 55.53
C GLU A 133 8.36 1.55 55.81
N LYS A 134 9.38 1.54 56.67
CA LYS A 134 9.76 0.36 57.45
C LYS A 134 8.73 0.21 58.57
N ILE A 135 8.02 -0.91 58.59
CA ILE A 135 7.52 -1.55 59.81
C ILE A 135 8.30 -2.85 59.94
#